data_AF-A0A7S0HG58-F1
#
_entry.id   AF-A0A7S0HG58-F1
#
_cell.length_a   1.000
_cell.length_b   1.000
_cell.length_c   1.000
_cell.angle_alpha   90.00
_cell.angle_beta   90.00
_cell.angle_gamma   90.00
#
_symmetry.space_group_name_H-M   'P 1'
#
loop_
_entity.id
_entity.type
_entity.pdbx_description
1 polymer ?
#
loop_
_entity_poly.entity_id
_entity_poly.type
_entity_poly.pdbx_seq_one_letter_code
_entity_poly.pdbx_strand_id
1 'polypeptide(L)'
;KDMSAEDKLAFASKIKDAGNSFFNAGKFLRSHQRYSAAYQVLQVPDSSASPEMHREVEAIKISCLLNMAACEMKRNNWKEVISKCNAVLKVKSSHPKALYRRVSLLSLSAIVSSQTLLGLSDVRDCLTGVCLRRG
;
A
#
# COMPACT_ATOMS: atom_id res chain seq x y z
N LYS A 1 28.69 -11.82 -5.96
CA LYS A 1 28.38 -11.81 -4.51
C LYS A 1 26.90 -12.14 -4.39
N ASP A 2 26.59 -13.40 -4.10
CA ASP A 2 25.23 -13.81 -3.82
C ASP A 2 24.80 -13.11 -2.52
N MET A 3 23.76 -12.28 -2.59
CA MET A 3 23.20 -11.63 -1.42
C MET A 3 22.50 -12.69 -0.57
N SER A 4 22.87 -12.82 0.71
CA SER A 4 22.19 -13.72 1.64
C SER A 4 20.71 -13.33 1.78
N ALA A 5 19.87 -14.26 2.25
CA ALA A 5 18.47 -13.99 2.53
C ALA A 5 18.30 -12.84 3.54
N GLU A 6 19.19 -12.74 4.55
CA GLU A 6 19.18 -11.63 5.50
C GLU A 6 19.53 -10.29 4.83
N ASP A 7 20.51 -10.29 3.93
CA ASP A 7 20.92 -9.08 3.19
C ASP A 7 19.79 -8.58 2.31
N LYS A 8 19.06 -9.48 1.63
CA LYS A 8 17.88 -9.13 0.82
C LYS A 8 16.78 -8.52 1.67
N LEU A 9 16.54 -9.07 2.87
CA LEU A 9 15.55 -8.55 3.81
C LEU A 9 15.94 -7.15 4.31
N ALA A 10 17.19 -6.97 4.73
CA ALA A 10 17.71 -5.68 5.17
C ALA A 10 17.66 -4.64 4.04
N PHE A 11 18.00 -5.05 2.82
CA PHE A 11 17.94 -4.21 1.63
C PHE A 11 16.49 -3.80 1.30
N ALA A 12 15.55 -4.73 1.35
CA ALA A 12 14.14 -4.44 1.14
C ALA A 12 13.59 -3.47 2.20
N SER A 13 13.98 -3.62 3.47
CA SER A 13 13.60 -2.68 4.53
C SER A 13 14.15 -1.28 4.25
N LYS A 14 15.42 -1.16 3.86
CA LYS A 14 16.02 0.15 3.48
C LYS A 14 15.27 0.81 2.32
N ILE A 15 14.87 0.04 1.30
CA ILE A 15 14.09 0.59 0.18
C ILE A 15 12.70 1.05 0.65
N LYS A 16 12.04 0.26 1.51
CA LYS A 16 10.74 0.62 2.10
C LYS A 16 10.85 1.92 2.89
N ASP A 17 11.90 2.09 3.70
CA ASP A 17 12.11 3.30 4.50
C ASP A 17 12.40 4.52 3.62
N ALA A 18 13.14 4.35 2.52
CA ALA A 18 13.29 5.40 1.51
C ALA A 18 11.93 5.76 0.86
N GLY A 19 11.06 4.76 0.64
CA GLY A 19 9.68 4.96 0.18
C GLY A 19 8.85 5.81 1.15
N ASN A 20 8.99 5.60 2.46
CA ASN A 20 8.33 6.39 3.50
C ASN A 20 8.79 7.85 3.47
N SER A 21 10.08 8.10 3.29
CA SER A 21 10.61 9.47 3.14
C SER A 21 10.00 10.19 1.93
N PHE A 22 9.87 9.51 0.79
CA PHE A 22 9.19 10.08 -0.39
C PHE A 22 7.69 10.28 -0.17
N PHE A 23 7.04 9.39 0.59
CA PHE A 23 5.62 9.51 0.94
C PHE A 23 5.37 10.77 1.76
N ASN A 24 6.19 11.00 2.80
CA ASN A 24 6.11 12.18 3.66
C ASN A 24 6.44 13.47 2.88
N ALA A 25 7.30 13.39 1.87
CA ALA A 25 7.59 14.51 0.96
C ALA A 25 6.48 14.76 -0.10
N GLY A 26 5.35 14.05 -0.05
CA GLY A 26 4.25 14.18 -1.01
C GLY A 26 4.53 13.61 -2.41
N LYS A 27 5.67 12.93 -2.60
CA LYS A 27 6.09 12.35 -3.89
C LYS A 27 5.57 10.92 -4.05
N PHE A 28 4.24 10.78 -4.17
CA PHE A 28 3.56 9.47 -4.20
C PHE A 28 4.00 8.55 -5.34
N LEU A 29 4.30 9.08 -6.53
CA LEU A 29 4.74 8.27 -7.67
C LEU A 29 6.11 7.62 -7.41
N ARG A 30 7.09 8.40 -6.91
CA ARG A 30 8.41 7.89 -6.53
C ARG A 30 8.31 6.93 -5.34
N SER A 31 7.46 7.25 -4.37
CA SER A 31 7.20 6.37 -3.23
C SER A 31 6.66 5.00 -3.69
N HIS A 32 5.68 4.97 -4.60
CA HIS A 32 5.17 3.75 -5.21
C HIS A 32 6.27 2.93 -5.90
N GLN A 33 7.12 3.57 -6.71
CA GLN A 33 8.23 2.89 -7.39
C GLN A 33 9.20 2.24 -6.40
N ARG A 34 9.51 2.92 -5.28
CA ARG A 34 10.39 2.37 -4.24
C ARG A 34 9.75 1.16 -3.55
N TYR A 35 8.48 1.25 -3.16
CA TYR A 35 7.80 0.08 -2.59
C TYR A 35 7.74 -1.08 -3.59
N SER A 36 7.60 -0.79 -4.89
CA SER A 36 7.55 -1.83 -5.93
C SER A 36 8.89 -2.55 -6.06
N ALA A 37 9.99 -1.79 -6.00
CA ALA A 37 11.32 -2.37 -5.98
C ALA A 37 11.54 -3.24 -4.72
N ALA A 38 11.13 -2.77 -3.53
CA ALA A 38 11.22 -3.56 -2.31
C ALA A 38 10.40 -4.87 -2.41
N TYR A 39 9.21 -4.81 -3.00
CA TYR A 39 8.37 -5.99 -3.20
C TYR A 39 8.98 -7.00 -4.17
N GLN A 40 9.60 -6.54 -5.27
CA GLN A 40 10.27 -7.40 -6.25
C GLN A 40 11.48 -8.13 -5.65
N VAL A 41 12.30 -7.44 -4.85
CA VAL A 41 13.44 -8.05 -4.14
C VAL A 41 12.98 -9.21 -3.27
N LEU A 42 11.86 -9.04 -2.58
CA LEU A 42 11.30 -10.05 -1.67
C LEU A 42 10.49 -11.13 -2.41
N GLN A 43 10.15 -10.95 -3.68
CA GLN A 43 9.35 -11.90 -4.45
C GLN A 43 10.15 -13.15 -4.80
N VAL A 44 11.46 -13.02 -4.98
CA VAL A 44 12.37 -14.14 -5.26
C VAL A 44 12.43 -15.03 -4.01
N PRO A 45 11.93 -16.28 -4.07
CA PRO A 45 12.02 -17.21 -2.95
C PRO A 45 13.49 -17.65 -2.78
N ASP A 46 14.06 -17.45 -1.59
CA ASP A 46 15.30 -18.13 -1.22
C ASP A 46 14.96 -19.47 -0.57
N SER A 47 15.38 -20.56 -1.21
CA SER A 47 15.20 -21.93 -0.70
C SER A 47 15.98 -22.18 0.60
N SER A 48 16.90 -21.28 0.97
CA SER A 48 17.70 -21.32 2.21
C SER A 48 17.09 -20.53 3.37
N ALA A 49 15.95 -19.87 3.16
CA ALA A 49 15.34 -19.03 4.20
C ALA A 49 14.72 -19.89 5.32
N SER A 50 14.93 -19.46 6.57
CA SER A 50 14.30 -20.08 7.73
C SER A 50 12.80 -19.77 7.75
N PRO A 51 11.96 -20.60 8.40
CA PRO A 51 10.54 -20.31 8.58
C PRO A 51 10.27 -18.97 9.29
N GLU A 52 11.22 -18.49 10.08
CA GLU A 52 11.15 -17.19 10.75
C GLU A 52 11.40 -16.03 9.76
N MET A 53 12.41 -16.16 8.91
CA MET A 53 12.64 -15.22 7.79
C MET A 53 11.45 -15.15 6.83
N HIS A 54 10.81 -16.28 6.54
CA HIS A 54 9.60 -16.29 5.70
C HIS A 54 8.49 -15.40 6.27
N ARG A 55 8.27 -15.43 7.59
CA ARG A 55 7.28 -14.57 8.26
C ARG A 55 7.65 -13.09 8.16
N GLU A 56 8.93 -12.75 8.30
CA GLU A 56 9.40 -11.37 8.16
C GLU A 56 9.29 -10.86 6.72
N VAL A 57 9.66 -11.68 5.74
CA VAL A 57 9.49 -11.39 4.31
C VAL A 57 8.02 -11.11 3.98
N GLU A 58 7.11 -11.95 4.49
CA GLU A 58 5.66 -11.75 4.34
C GLU A 58 5.18 -10.45 4.99
N ALA A 59 5.64 -10.15 6.20
CA ALA A 59 5.29 -8.91 6.89
C ALA A 59 5.73 -7.66 6.10
N ILE A 60 6.95 -7.67 5.54
CA ILE A 60 7.44 -6.56 4.71
C ILE A 60 6.66 -6.49 3.39
N LYS A 61 6.37 -7.62 2.74
CA LYS A 61 5.53 -7.66 1.51
C LYS A 61 4.17 -7.02 1.76
N ILE A 62 3.50 -7.38 2.85
CA ILE A 62 2.21 -6.83 3.23
C ILE A 62 2.33 -5.32 3.47
N SER A 63 3.35 -4.88 4.20
CA SER A 63 3.59 -3.44 4.43
C SER A 63 3.81 -2.67 3.13
N CYS A 64 4.58 -3.22 2.19
CA CYS A 64 4.81 -2.61 0.88
C CYS A 64 3.51 -2.47 0.08
N LEU A 65 2.68 -3.52 0.02
CA LEU A 65 1.39 -3.49 -0.68
C LEU A 65 0.42 -2.47 -0.06
N LEU A 66 0.36 -2.38 1.28
CA LEU A 66 -0.46 -1.40 1.99
C LEU A 66 0.00 0.03 1.73
N ASN A 67 1.31 0.26 1.67
CA ASN A 67 1.86 1.59 1.39
C ASN A 67 1.67 1.99 -0.09
N MET A 68 1.80 1.05 -1.04
CA MET A 68 1.41 1.28 -2.44
C MET A 68 -0.07 1.65 -2.55
N ALA A 69 -0.94 0.91 -1.86
CA ALA A 69 -2.37 1.21 -1.81
C ALA A 69 -2.62 2.63 -1.27
N ALA A 70 -1.90 3.06 -0.23
CA ALA A 70 -1.97 4.43 0.29
C ALA A 70 -1.51 5.48 -0.74
N CYS A 71 -0.44 5.22 -1.49
CA CYS A 71 0.01 6.09 -2.59
C CYS A 71 -1.06 6.21 -3.68
N GLU A 72 -1.63 5.10 -4.13
CA GLU A 72 -2.64 5.09 -5.18
C GLU A 72 -3.97 5.72 -4.72
N MET A 73 -4.33 5.60 -3.44
CA MET A 73 -5.45 6.35 -2.85
C MET A 73 -5.23 7.87 -2.98
N LYS A 74 -4.03 8.37 -2.68
CA LYS A 74 -3.70 9.80 -2.85
C LYS A 74 -3.69 10.25 -4.31
N ARG A 75 -3.50 9.32 -5.25
CA ARG A 75 -3.55 9.55 -6.70
C ARG A 75 -4.96 9.40 -7.31
N ASN A 76 -5.97 9.08 -6.50
CA ASN A 76 -7.34 8.79 -6.93
C ASN A 76 -7.47 7.53 -7.83
N ASN A 77 -6.49 6.63 -7.80
CA ASN A 77 -6.47 5.40 -8.61
C ASN A 77 -7.13 4.23 -7.88
N TRP A 78 -8.43 4.35 -7.58
CA TRP A 78 -9.16 3.40 -6.73
C TRP A 78 -9.14 1.95 -7.21
N LYS A 79 -9.11 1.72 -8.53
CA LYS A 79 -9.01 0.36 -9.12
C LYS A 79 -7.73 -0.36 -8.69
N GLU A 80 -6.61 0.35 -8.73
CA GLU A 80 -5.30 -0.22 -8.37
C GLU A 80 -5.22 -0.49 -6.87
N VAL A 81 -5.80 0.40 -6.05
CA VAL A 81 -5.90 0.22 -4.59
C VAL A 81 -6.63 -1.08 -4.25
N ILE A 82 -7.77 -1.36 -4.91
CA ILE A 82 -8.52 -2.61 -4.71
C ILE A 82 -7.67 -3.82 -5.08
N SER A 83 -6.95 -3.77 -6.21
CA SER A 83 -6.03 -4.82 -6.64
C SER A 83 -4.96 -5.10 -5.58
N LYS A 84 -4.30 -4.06 -5.05
CA LYS A 84 -3.28 -4.21 -3.98
C LYS A 84 -3.89 -4.73 -2.68
N CYS A 85 -5.06 -4.26 -2.27
CA CYS A 85 -5.75 -4.78 -1.08
C CYS A 85 -6.13 -6.26 -1.24
N ASN A 86 -6.57 -6.68 -2.42
CA ASN A 86 -6.86 -8.09 -2.71
C ASN A 86 -5.58 -8.94 -2.68
N ALA A 87 -4.46 -8.42 -3.18
CA ALA A 87 -3.17 -9.10 -3.06
C ALA A 87 -2.76 -9.31 -1.58
N VAL A 88 -2.97 -8.32 -0.70
CA VAL A 88 -2.73 -8.48 0.74
C VAL A 88 -3.62 -9.56 1.35
N LEU A 89 -4.91 -9.59 0.99
CA LEU A 89 -5.85 -10.58 1.50
C LEU A 89 -5.54 -12.00 1.04
N LYS A 90 -4.91 -12.18 -0.13
CA LYS A 90 -4.41 -13.48 -0.60
C LYS A 90 -3.25 -13.99 0.26
N VAL A 91 -2.38 -13.09 0.75
CA VAL A 91 -1.23 -13.46 1.59
C VAL A 91 -1.65 -13.62 3.05
N LYS A 92 -2.45 -12.69 3.58
CA LYS A 92 -2.94 -12.71 4.96
C LYS A 92 -4.41 -12.29 4.99
N SER A 93 -5.28 -13.29 4.97
CA SER A 93 -6.74 -13.16 4.91
C SER A 93 -7.34 -12.33 6.07
N SER A 94 -6.68 -12.29 7.22
CA SER A 94 -7.15 -11.61 8.44
C SER A 94 -6.34 -10.35 8.80
N HIS A 95 -6.00 -9.49 7.82
CA HIS A 95 -5.41 -8.19 8.13
C HIS A 95 -6.48 -7.10 8.30
N PRO A 96 -6.76 -6.60 9.53
CA PRO A 96 -7.86 -5.65 9.78
C PRO A 96 -7.71 -4.34 9.01
N LYS A 97 -6.47 -3.85 8.80
CA LYS A 97 -6.18 -2.64 8.00
C LYS A 97 -6.47 -2.83 6.51
N ALA A 98 -6.26 -4.04 5.97
CA ALA A 98 -6.53 -4.35 4.57
C ALA A 98 -8.04 -4.48 4.31
N LEU A 99 -8.74 -5.15 5.24
CA LEU A 99 -10.21 -5.23 5.24
C LEU A 99 -10.84 -3.84 5.36
N TYR A 100 -10.39 -3.01 6.31
CA TYR A 100 -10.89 -1.64 6.48
C TYR A 100 -10.72 -0.81 5.20
N ARG A 101 -9.51 -0.79 4.61
CA ARG A 101 -9.27 -0.06 3.36
C ARG A 101 -10.13 -0.57 2.21
N ARG A 102 -10.34 -1.88 2.08
CA ARG A 102 -11.19 -2.48 1.05
C ARG A 102 -12.66 -2.12 1.25
N VAL A 103 -13.17 -2.17 2.47
CA VAL A 103 -14.56 -1.79 2.78
C VAL A 103 -14.77 -0.29 2.56
N SER A 104 -13.83 0.57 2.99
CA SER A 104 -13.87 2.01 2.72
C SER A 104 -13.87 2.31 1.22
N LEU A 105 -13.07 1.61 0.41
CA LEU A 105 -13.06 1.78 -1.05
C LEU A 105 -14.35 1.30 -1.71
N LEU A 106 -14.88 0.16 -1.28
CA LEU A 106 -16.10 -0.39 -1.86
C LEU A 106 -17.30 0.52 -1.53
N SER A 107 -17.35 1.02 -0.30
CA SER A 107 -18.34 2.04 0.12
C SER A 107 -18.23 3.31 -0.72
N LEU A 108 -17.01 3.84 -0.94
CA LEU A 108 -16.80 4.98 -1.82
C LEU A 108 -17.15 4.69 -3.29
N SER A 109 -16.87 3.48 -3.79
CA SER A 109 -17.22 3.11 -5.17
C SER A 109 -18.74 2.98 -5.38
N ALA A 110 -19.48 2.53 -4.37
CA ALA A 110 -20.94 2.49 -4.39
C ALA A 110 -21.51 3.91 -4.35
N ILE A 111 -20.94 4.78 -3.50
CA ILE A 111 -21.34 6.19 -3.40
C ILE A 111 -21.02 6.96 -4.70
N VAL A 112 -19.83 6.79 -5.30
CA VAL A 112 -19.43 7.43 -6.57
C VAL A 112 -20.24 6.90 -7.76
N SER A 113 -20.55 5.59 -7.79
CA SER A 113 -21.45 5.02 -8.81
C SER A 113 -22.84 5.64 -8.74
N SER A 114 -23.34 5.93 -7.54
CA SER A 114 -24.61 6.67 -7.36
C SER A 114 -24.48 8.18 -7.62
N GLN A 115 -23.31 8.79 -7.38
CA GLN A 115 -23.08 10.24 -7.47
C GLN A 115 -22.54 10.74 -8.83
N THR A 116 -22.22 9.84 -9.78
CA THR A 116 -21.89 10.26 -11.16
C THR A 116 -23.08 10.93 -11.88
N LEU A 117 -24.29 10.89 -11.28
CA LEU A 117 -25.47 11.64 -11.71
C LEU A 117 -25.53 13.11 -11.22
N LEU A 118 -24.71 13.51 -10.24
CA LEU A 118 -24.72 14.86 -9.69
C LEU A 118 -23.27 15.31 -9.53
N GLY A 119 -22.72 15.91 -10.59
CA GLY A 119 -21.37 16.46 -10.57
C GLY A 119 -21.21 17.45 -9.42
N LEU A 120 -20.11 17.32 -8.67
CA LEU A 120 -19.35 18.40 -8.04
C LEU A 120 -18.14 17.85 -7.26
N SER A 121 -17.14 18.72 -7.17
CA SER A 121 -15.74 18.55 -6.74
C SER A 121 -15.51 18.39 -5.23
N ASP A 122 -16.54 18.28 -4.40
CA ASP A 122 -16.45 18.51 -2.94
C ASP A 122 -16.13 17.28 -2.07
N VAL A 123 -16.19 16.06 -2.60
CA VAL A 123 -15.97 14.85 -1.75
C VAL A 123 -14.48 14.61 -1.45
N ARG A 124 -13.58 15.28 -2.19
CA ARG A 124 -12.12 15.17 -2.01
C ARG A 124 -11.65 15.71 -0.66
N ASP A 125 -12.34 16.72 -0.12
CA ASP A 125 -11.95 17.39 1.12
C ASP A 125 -12.41 16.61 2.37
N CYS A 126 -13.47 15.81 2.25
CA CYS A 126 -13.97 14.98 3.35
C CYS A 126 -13.06 13.79 3.65
N LEU A 127 -12.27 13.31 2.67
CA LEU A 127 -11.40 12.13 2.82
C LEU A 127 -9.94 12.44 3.16
N THR A 128 -9.50 13.71 3.09
CA THR A 128 -8.12 14.10 3.41
C THR A 128 -7.92 14.59 4.84
N GLY A 129 -8.98 14.69 5.64
CA GLY A 129 -8.91 15.09 7.05
C GLY A 129 -8.75 16.60 7.26
N VAL A 130 -9.19 17.44 6.31
CA VAL A 130 -9.18 18.91 6.43
C VAL A 130 -10.51 19.46 6.95
N CYS A 131 -11.45 18.62 7.38
CA CYS A 131 -12.61 19.07 8.15
C CYS A 131 -12.27 19.19 9.63
N LEU A 132 -11.76 20.35 10.06
CA LEU A 132 -12.18 21.09 11.26
C LEU A 132 -11.16 22.19 11.58
N ARG A 133 -11.36 23.37 10.98
CA ARG A 133 -11.25 24.69 11.64
C ARG A 133 -11.74 25.78 10.70
N ARG A 134 -13.06 25.85 10.53
CA ARG A 134 -13.77 27.11 10.30
C ARG A 134 -14.77 27.22 11.45
N GLY A 135 -14.58 28.25 12.26
CA GLY A 135 -15.20 28.48 13.56
C GLY A 135 -14.25 29.36 14.33
#